data_AF-A0A8T5L5D0-F1
#
_entry.id   AF-A0A8T5L5D0-F1
#
_cell.length_a   1.000
_cell.length_b   1.000
_cell.length_c   1.000
_cell.angle_alpha   90.00
_cell.angle_beta   90.00
_cell.angle_gamma   90.00
#
_symmetry.space_group_name_H-M   'P 1'
#
loop_
_entity.id
_entity.type
_entity.pdbx_description
1 polymer ?
#
loop_
_entity_poly.entity_id
_entity_poly.type
_entity_poly.pdbx_seq_one_letter_code
_entity_poly.pdbx_strand_id
1 'polypeptide(L)'
;MKGQFYVLGALVLIVILFAGIPLERPVLVQQSKDLDYLLTNIKQEFPRAVNLGRNQSTALSVLEHFTSFTTSRLAEKAITFNTFWMLVQNTSGSDVTIDIGNYLGTPLSVVLTFPSETQIIVVPANTTNETTYTVSSDPYNLTINFTIANKTVRWYEDKTNFYGYFRLQRGENIVVDDIEA
;
A
#
# COMPACT_ATOMS: atom_id res chain seq x y z
N MET A 1 -34.50 52.03 -24.04
CA MET A 1 -35.20 51.04 -23.19
C MET A 1 -35.02 49.57 -23.60
N LYS A 2 -34.55 49.24 -24.83
CA LYS A 2 -34.35 47.83 -25.25
C LYS A 2 -33.14 47.13 -24.59
N GLY A 3 -32.06 47.86 -24.29
CA GLY A 3 -30.85 47.30 -23.67
C GLY A 3 -31.05 46.74 -22.26
N GLN A 4 -31.97 47.33 -21.48
CA GLN A 4 -32.25 46.90 -20.11
C GLN A 4 -32.87 45.49 -20.05
N PHE A 5 -33.64 45.09 -21.07
CA PHE A 5 -34.21 43.75 -21.16
C PHE A 5 -33.15 42.68 -21.44
N TYR A 6 -32.11 43.00 -22.21
CA TYR A 6 -30.99 42.08 -22.44
C TYR A 6 -30.16 41.89 -21.17
N VAL A 7 -29.95 42.95 -20.38
CA VAL A 7 -29.26 42.86 -19.09
C VAL A 7 -30.06 42.02 -18.09
N LEU A 8 -31.39 42.23 -18.00
CA LEU A 8 -32.26 41.42 -17.15
C LEU A 8 -32.30 39.95 -17.59
N GLY A 9 -32.39 39.69 -18.90
CA GLY A 9 -32.38 38.34 -19.45
C GLY A 9 -31.07 37.59 -19.15
N ALA A 10 -29.92 38.26 -19.29
CA ALA A 10 -28.63 37.68 -18.97
C ALA A 10 -28.48 37.37 -17.48
N LEU A 11 -28.94 38.26 -16.59
CA LEU A 11 -28.93 38.05 -15.14
C LEU A 11 -29.78 36.85 -14.73
N VAL A 12 -30.99 36.72 -15.27
CA VAL A 12 -31.86 35.57 -14.98
C VAL A 12 -31.23 34.26 -15.45
N LEU A 13 -30.61 34.27 -16.64
CA LEU A 13 -29.97 33.08 -17.19
C LEU A 13 -28.76 32.65 -16.37
N ILE A 14 -27.96 33.60 -15.86
CA ILE A 14 -26.85 33.35 -14.93
C ILE A 14 -27.37 32.74 -13.62
N VAL A 15 -28.44 33.29 -13.03
CA VAL A 15 -29.02 32.78 -11.78
C VAL A 15 -29.55 31.35 -11.94
N ILE A 16 -30.22 31.05 -13.05
CA ILE A 16 -30.71 29.69 -13.34
C ILE A 16 -29.53 28.72 -13.52
N LEU A 17 -28.46 29.16 -14.18
CA LEU A 17 -27.27 28.35 -14.40
C LEU A 17 -26.55 28.04 -13.08
N PHE A 18 -26.43 29.01 -12.18
CA PHE A 18 -25.85 28.79 -10.84
C PHE A 18 -26.78 28.00 -9.89
N ALA A 19 -28.10 28.16 -10.00
CA ALA A 19 -29.06 27.39 -9.22
C ALA A 19 -29.20 25.93 -9.70
N GLY A 20 -28.90 25.67 -10.97
CA GLY A 20 -28.91 24.33 -11.57
C GLY A 20 -27.59 23.56 -11.40
N ILE A 21 -26.50 24.22 -10.99
CA ILE A 21 -25.27 23.52 -10.59
C ILE A 21 -25.57 22.84 -9.26
N PRO A 22 -25.51 21.50 -9.16
CA PRO A 22 -25.65 20.82 -7.88
C PRO A 22 -24.52 21.32 -6.97
N LEU A 23 -24.90 22.13 -5.98
CA LEU A 23 -24.03 22.48 -4.86
C LEU A 23 -23.47 21.18 -4.30
N GLU A 24 -22.15 21.17 -4.17
CA GLU A 24 -21.27 20.07 -3.82
C GLU A 24 -21.96 18.96 -3.01
N ARG A 25 -21.76 17.71 -3.48
CA ARG A 25 -22.14 16.52 -2.70
C ARG A 25 -21.65 16.73 -1.27
N PRO A 26 -22.49 16.51 -0.24
CA PRO A 26 -22.02 16.64 1.13
C PRO A 26 -20.80 15.73 1.26
N VAL A 27 -19.67 16.30 1.70
CA VAL A 27 -18.57 15.50 2.21
C VAL A 27 -19.15 14.78 3.41
N LEU A 28 -19.59 13.54 3.19
CA LEU A 28 -20.07 12.66 4.23
C LEU A 28 -18.83 12.27 5.03
N VAL A 29 -18.45 13.12 5.99
CA VAL A 29 -17.37 12.93 6.97
C VAL A 29 -17.77 11.80 7.92
N GLN A 30 -17.78 10.57 7.42
CA GLN A 30 -17.75 9.40 8.28
C GLN A 30 -16.27 9.06 8.48
N GLN A 31 -15.84 9.04 9.74
CA GLN A 31 -14.45 8.75 10.10
C GLN A 31 -13.94 7.42 9.51
N SER A 32 -14.84 6.46 9.22
CA SER A 32 -14.55 5.22 8.52
C SER A 32 -14.21 5.44 7.03
N LYS A 33 -14.98 6.28 6.32
CA LYS A 33 -14.74 6.58 4.89
C LYS A 33 -13.39 7.28 4.65
N ASP A 34 -12.94 8.08 5.61
CA ASP A 34 -11.62 8.72 5.55
C ASP A 34 -10.49 7.68 5.63
N LEU A 35 -10.63 6.66 6.48
CA LEU A 35 -9.64 5.58 6.59
C LEU A 35 -9.60 4.74 5.31
N ASP A 36 -10.76 4.39 4.75
CA ASP A 36 -10.84 3.66 3.48
C ASP A 36 -10.18 4.44 2.32
N TYR A 37 -10.43 5.75 2.26
CA TYR A 37 -9.83 6.63 1.25
C TYR A 37 -8.30 6.70 1.41
N LEU A 38 -7.81 6.89 2.64
CA LEU A 38 -6.37 6.92 2.93
C LEU A 38 -5.70 5.58 2.60
N LEU A 39 -6.33 4.47 2.97
CA LEU A 39 -5.81 3.13 2.68
C LEU A 39 -5.72 2.87 1.18
N THR A 40 -6.74 3.27 0.42
CA THR A 40 -6.76 3.15 -1.03
C THR A 40 -5.62 3.92 -1.67
N ASN A 41 -5.34 5.14 -1.22
CA ASN A 41 -4.23 5.94 -1.73
C ASN A 41 -2.87 5.32 -1.38
N ILE A 42 -2.70 4.85 -0.13
CA ILE A 42 -1.49 4.13 0.28
C ILE A 42 -1.29 2.93 -0.62
N LYS A 43 -2.31 2.09 -0.79
CA LYS A 43 -2.27 0.90 -1.66
C LYS A 43 -1.90 1.21 -3.11
N GLN A 44 -2.33 2.36 -3.65
CA GLN A 44 -1.98 2.76 -5.02
C GLN A 44 -0.55 3.28 -5.16
N GLU A 45 -0.05 4.03 -4.16
CA GLU A 45 1.27 4.68 -4.24
C GLU A 45 2.42 3.81 -3.70
N PHE A 46 2.14 2.92 -2.74
CA PHE A 46 3.16 2.09 -2.10
C PHE A 46 3.93 1.18 -3.10
N PRO A 47 3.25 0.47 -4.03
CA PRO A 47 3.97 -0.31 -5.06
C PRO A 47 4.70 0.58 -6.07
N ARG A 48 4.25 1.83 -6.28
CA ARG A 48 4.94 2.76 -7.18
C ARG A 48 6.26 3.25 -6.59
N ALA A 49 6.38 3.26 -5.26
CA ALA A 49 7.65 3.51 -4.58
C ALA A 49 8.72 2.46 -4.97
N VAL A 50 8.28 1.27 -5.40
CA VAL A 50 9.12 0.15 -5.86
C VAL A 50 9.44 0.22 -7.37
N ASN A 51 8.77 1.10 -8.13
CA ASN A 51 8.86 1.18 -9.59
C ASN A 51 10.18 1.80 -10.12
N LEU A 52 11.27 1.65 -9.37
CA LEU A 52 12.64 1.98 -9.75
C LEU A 52 13.34 0.72 -10.24
N GLY A 53 12.96 0.23 -11.43
CA GLY A 53 13.48 -0.98 -12.07
C GLY A 53 14.97 -0.95 -12.46
N ARG A 54 15.86 -0.35 -11.65
CA ARG A 54 17.31 -0.30 -11.90
C ARG A 54 18.23 -0.37 -10.67
N ASN A 55 17.76 -0.19 -9.43
CA ASN A 55 18.68 -0.22 -8.28
C ASN A 55 18.02 -0.76 -6.98
N GLN A 56 18.38 -1.99 -6.61
CA GLN A 56 17.90 -2.74 -5.44
C GLN A 56 18.08 -1.96 -4.12
N SER A 57 19.28 -1.43 -3.88
CA SER A 57 19.58 -0.66 -2.67
C SER A 57 18.65 0.56 -2.49
N THR A 58 18.16 1.11 -3.61
CA THR A 58 17.27 2.26 -3.58
C THR A 58 15.84 1.85 -3.25
N ALA A 59 15.34 0.73 -3.77
CA ALA A 59 13.97 0.27 -3.53
C ALA A 59 13.69 0.01 -2.04
N LEU A 60 14.60 -0.71 -1.36
CA LEU A 60 14.48 -0.99 0.08
C LEU A 60 14.44 0.31 0.90
N SER A 61 15.41 1.21 0.69
CA SER A 61 15.46 2.49 1.41
C SER A 61 14.23 3.36 1.14
N VAL A 62 13.68 3.33 -0.09
CA VAL A 62 12.47 4.07 -0.45
C VAL A 62 11.25 3.50 0.28
N LEU A 63 11.12 2.18 0.40
CA LEU A 63 10.05 1.54 1.16
C LEU A 63 10.13 1.87 2.66
N GLU A 64 11.33 1.85 3.24
CA GLU A 64 11.55 2.23 4.63
C GLU A 64 11.18 3.72 4.86
N HIS A 65 11.65 4.61 4.00
CA HIS A 65 11.33 6.04 4.08
C HIS A 65 9.84 6.32 3.88
N PHE A 66 9.19 5.65 2.92
CA PHE A 66 7.75 5.78 2.69
C PHE A 66 6.97 5.29 3.92
N THR A 67 7.37 4.15 4.49
CA THR A 67 6.77 3.59 5.70
C THR A 67 6.88 4.58 6.85
N SER A 68 8.09 5.08 7.12
CA SER A 68 8.36 6.05 8.19
C SER A 68 7.58 7.36 8.00
N PHE A 69 7.58 7.91 6.78
CA PHE A 69 6.82 9.11 6.43
C PHE A 69 5.33 8.93 6.66
N THR A 70 4.76 7.82 6.16
CA THR A 70 3.33 7.53 6.28
C THR A 70 2.93 7.36 7.74
N THR A 71 3.71 6.61 8.52
CA THR A 71 3.51 6.46 9.97
C THR A 71 3.51 7.81 10.67
N SER A 72 4.49 8.67 10.40
CA SER A 72 4.59 10.00 11.02
C SER A 72 3.41 10.90 10.66
N ARG A 73 3.03 10.97 9.37
CA ARG A 73 1.93 11.83 8.90
C ARG A 73 0.55 11.38 9.38
N LEU A 74 0.35 10.08 9.52
CA LEU A 74 -0.89 9.54 10.05
C LEU A 74 -0.98 9.69 11.58
N ALA A 75 0.14 9.58 12.28
CA ALA A 75 0.22 9.82 13.71
C ALA A 75 -0.18 11.27 14.08
N GLU A 76 0.20 12.27 13.28
CA GLU A 76 -0.27 13.68 13.44
C GLU A 76 -1.81 13.80 13.43
N LYS A 77 -2.50 12.84 12.81
CA LYS A 77 -3.97 12.79 12.70
C LYS A 77 -4.61 11.74 13.61
N ALA A 78 -3.88 11.27 14.63
CA ALA A 78 -4.28 10.20 15.54
C ALA A 78 -4.73 8.92 14.80
N ILE A 79 -4.09 8.60 13.67
CA ILE A 79 -4.27 7.35 12.94
C ILE A 79 -3.01 6.51 13.15
N THR A 80 -3.18 5.30 13.68
CA THR A 80 -2.12 4.31 13.77
C THR A 80 -2.02 3.56 12.43
N PHE A 81 -0.83 3.53 11.86
CA PHE A 81 -0.51 2.75 10.65
C PHE A 81 0.41 1.60 11.01
N ASN A 82 -0.08 0.39 10.81
CA ASN A 82 0.68 -0.84 10.96
C ASN A 82 0.80 -1.48 9.58
N THR A 83 1.99 -1.87 9.19
CA THR A 83 2.21 -2.46 7.87
C THR A 83 3.21 -3.60 7.91
N PHE A 84 2.99 -4.53 7.01
CA PHE A 84 3.96 -5.53 6.61
C PHE A 84 4.11 -5.42 5.11
N TRP A 85 5.34 -5.46 4.61
CA TRP A 85 5.57 -5.58 3.19
C TRP A 85 6.71 -6.55 2.93
N MET A 86 6.65 -7.16 1.77
CA MET A 86 7.68 -8.06 1.28
C MET A 86 7.93 -7.76 -0.18
N LEU A 87 9.19 -7.63 -0.52
CA LEU A 87 9.69 -7.39 -1.86
C LEU A 87 10.53 -8.59 -2.25
N VAL A 88 10.21 -9.18 -3.39
CA VAL A 88 10.94 -10.32 -3.92
C VAL A 88 11.51 -9.97 -5.27
N GLN A 89 12.82 -10.11 -5.37
CA GLN A 89 13.61 -9.70 -6.51
C GLN A 89 14.51 -10.86 -6.91
N ASN A 90 14.50 -11.22 -8.19
CA ASN A 90 15.51 -12.12 -8.72
C ASN A 90 16.71 -11.29 -9.18
N THR A 91 17.85 -11.49 -8.52
CA THR A 91 19.05 -10.68 -8.71
C THR A 91 19.95 -11.24 -9.81
N SER A 92 19.93 -12.56 -10.04
CA SER A 92 20.54 -13.22 -11.21
C SER A 92 20.28 -14.72 -11.22
N GLY A 93 19.76 -15.25 -12.33
CA GLY A 93 19.57 -16.70 -12.49
C GLY A 93 18.61 -17.26 -11.45
N SER A 94 19.10 -18.18 -10.62
CA SER A 94 18.36 -18.90 -9.57
C SER A 94 18.26 -18.16 -8.23
N ASP A 95 18.96 -17.04 -8.05
CA ASP A 95 19.04 -16.36 -6.76
C ASP A 95 17.91 -15.33 -6.58
N VAL A 96 17.10 -15.56 -5.56
CA VAL A 96 15.96 -14.73 -5.18
C VAL A 96 16.28 -14.02 -3.87
N THR A 97 16.37 -12.69 -3.93
CA THR A 97 16.45 -11.84 -2.75
C THR A 97 15.05 -11.49 -2.27
N ILE A 98 14.82 -11.68 -0.98
CA ILE A 98 13.57 -11.40 -0.29
C ILE A 98 13.86 -10.36 0.80
N ASP A 99 13.29 -9.17 0.61
CA ASP A 99 13.30 -8.10 1.61
C ASP A 99 11.96 -8.07 2.33
N ILE A 100 11.99 -8.02 3.65
CA ILE A 100 10.79 -8.04 4.49
C ILE A 100 10.85 -6.86 5.46
N GLY A 101 9.83 -6.01 5.44
CA GLY A 101 9.61 -4.98 6.44
C GLY A 101 8.47 -5.35 7.38
N ASN A 102 8.77 -5.45 8.67
CA ASN A 102 7.78 -5.71 9.71
C ASN A 102 7.55 -4.46 10.57
N TYR A 103 6.43 -3.77 10.37
CA TYR A 103 5.99 -2.62 11.16
C TYR A 103 4.60 -2.87 11.76
N LEU A 104 4.32 -4.12 12.15
CA LEU A 104 3.07 -4.51 12.81
C LEU A 104 3.08 -4.26 14.32
N GLY A 105 4.23 -3.92 14.90
CA GLY A 105 4.43 -3.70 16.33
C GLY A 105 4.74 -4.97 17.14
N THR A 106 4.77 -6.13 16.50
CA THR A 106 5.13 -7.42 17.12
C THR A 106 6.06 -8.22 16.21
N PRO A 107 6.94 -9.09 16.76
CA PRO A 107 7.72 -10.01 15.94
C PRO A 107 6.83 -10.87 15.04
N LEU A 108 7.33 -11.17 13.84
CA LEU A 108 6.62 -11.92 12.82
C LEU A 108 7.45 -13.12 12.39
N SER A 109 6.84 -14.29 12.33
CA SER A 109 7.43 -15.43 11.62
C SER A 109 6.84 -15.45 10.21
N VAL A 110 7.69 -15.45 9.20
CA VAL A 110 7.32 -15.60 7.80
C VAL A 110 7.81 -16.97 7.34
N VAL A 111 6.87 -17.82 6.95
CA VAL A 111 7.20 -19.10 6.31
C VAL A 111 7.41 -18.85 4.83
N LEU A 112 8.43 -19.45 4.25
CA LEU A 112 8.76 -19.39 2.83
C LEU A 112 8.82 -20.84 2.34
N THR A 113 8.02 -21.22 1.36
CA THR A 113 7.92 -22.62 0.90
C THR A 113 8.33 -22.71 -0.55
N PHE A 114 9.61 -22.97 -0.82
CA PHE A 114 10.11 -23.26 -2.15
C PHE A 114 9.79 -24.71 -2.57
N PRO A 115 9.83 -25.06 -3.86
CA PRO A 115 9.54 -26.42 -4.33
C PRO A 115 10.40 -27.52 -3.68
N SER A 116 11.64 -27.21 -3.32
CA SER A 116 12.59 -28.16 -2.72
C SER A 116 12.76 -28.01 -1.21
N GLU A 117 12.32 -26.90 -0.60
CA GLU A 117 12.58 -26.59 0.81
C GLU A 117 11.58 -25.63 1.45
N THR A 118 11.50 -25.64 2.77
CA THR A 118 10.74 -24.64 3.54
C THR A 118 11.68 -23.94 4.51
N GLN A 119 11.65 -22.61 4.47
CA GLN A 119 12.44 -21.73 5.32
C GLN A 119 11.50 -20.94 6.23
N ILE A 120 11.96 -20.62 7.44
CA ILE A 120 11.20 -19.77 8.38
C ILE A 120 12.09 -18.61 8.77
N ILE A 121 11.65 -17.40 8.45
CA ILE A 121 12.33 -16.16 8.85
C ILE A 121 11.56 -15.58 10.04
N VAL A 122 12.29 -15.23 11.10
CA VAL A 122 11.72 -14.42 12.18
C VAL A 122 12.19 -12.98 11.99
N VAL A 123 11.25 -12.07 11.77
CA VAL A 123 11.50 -10.64 11.59
C VAL A 123 11.05 -9.90 12.84
N PRO A 124 11.97 -9.29 13.60
CA PRO A 124 11.61 -8.49 14.78
C PRO A 124 10.64 -7.34 14.46
N ALA A 125 9.95 -6.84 15.48
CA ALA A 125 9.06 -5.70 15.33
C ALA A 125 9.83 -4.43 14.92
N ASN A 126 9.26 -3.68 13.97
CA ASN A 126 9.79 -2.40 13.46
C ASN A 126 11.19 -2.52 12.84
N THR A 127 11.46 -3.64 12.17
CA THR A 127 12.75 -3.90 11.50
C THR A 127 12.54 -4.42 10.09
N THR A 128 13.60 -4.28 9.29
CA THR A 128 13.73 -4.91 7.98
C THR A 128 14.69 -6.09 8.06
N ASN A 129 14.44 -7.09 7.22
CA ASN A 129 15.31 -8.25 7.05
C ASN A 129 15.46 -8.53 5.55
N GLU A 130 16.70 -8.59 5.08
CA GLU A 130 17.07 -8.95 3.71
C GLU A 130 17.71 -10.34 3.76
N THR A 131 17.18 -11.29 2.97
CA THR A 131 17.74 -12.64 2.85
C THR A 131 17.72 -13.08 1.39
N THR A 132 18.81 -13.69 0.93
CA THR A 132 18.90 -14.25 -0.43
C THR A 132 18.85 -15.78 -0.38
N TYR A 133 18.05 -16.37 -1.27
CA TYR A 133 17.82 -17.80 -1.40
C TYR A 133 18.16 -18.26 -2.81
N THR A 134 18.72 -19.45 -2.94
CA THR A 134 18.90 -20.09 -4.26
C THR A 134 17.73 -21.03 -4.51
N VAL A 135 16.94 -20.71 -5.53
CA VAL A 135 15.74 -21.48 -5.91
C VAL A 135 16.08 -22.46 -7.03
N SER A 136 15.66 -23.71 -6.88
CA SER A 136 16.00 -24.78 -7.82
C SER A 136 15.04 -24.92 -9.01
N SER A 137 13.89 -24.23 -9.00
CA SER A 137 12.89 -24.29 -10.09
C SER A 137 11.90 -23.10 -10.10
N ASP A 138 11.58 -22.60 -11.30
CA ASP A 138 10.52 -21.61 -11.59
C ASP A 138 9.29 -22.27 -12.24
N PRO A 139 8.04 -21.88 -11.86
CA PRO A 139 7.67 -20.95 -10.78
C PRO A 139 7.77 -21.56 -9.39
N TYR A 140 8.07 -20.72 -8.41
CA TYR A 140 8.01 -21.08 -7.00
C TYR A 140 6.74 -20.48 -6.37
N ASN A 141 6.10 -21.28 -5.53
CA ASN A 141 5.05 -20.76 -4.67
C ASN A 141 5.72 -20.12 -3.46
N LEU A 142 5.15 -19.06 -2.91
CA LEU A 142 5.57 -18.51 -1.64
C LEU A 142 4.37 -18.36 -0.73
N THR A 143 4.35 -19.16 0.33
CA THR A 143 3.26 -19.14 1.31
C THR A 143 3.62 -18.26 2.49
N ILE A 144 3.19 -17.01 2.45
CA ILE A 144 3.37 -16.04 3.53
C ILE A 144 2.36 -16.36 4.63
N ASN A 145 2.81 -17.05 5.66
CA ASN A 145 2.00 -17.24 6.86
C ASN A 145 2.48 -16.28 7.95
N PHE A 146 1.60 -15.41 8.42
CA PHE A 146 1.87 -14.57 9.58
C PHE A 146 0.65 -14.45 10.51
N THR A 147 0.88 -14.04 11.75
CA THR A 147 -0.04 -14.19 12.90
C THR A 147 -1.48 -13.71 12.68
N ILE A 148 -1.69 -12.79 11.74
CA ILE A 148 -2.98 -12.14 11.46
C ILE A 148 -3.49 -12.37 10.02
N ALA A 149 -2.70 -12.98 9.13
CA ALA A 149 -3.15 -13.33 7.78
C ALA A 149 -2.31 -14.48 7.21
N ASN A 150 -2.99 -15.41 6.53
CA ASN A 150 -2.34 -16.47 5.77
C ASN A 150 -2.57 -16.19 4.29
N LYS A 151 -1.50 -15.92 3.54
CA LYS A 151 -1.55 -15.60 2.12
C LYS A 151 -0.58 -16.49 1.36
N THR A 152 -1.11 -17.30 0.45
CA THR A 152 -0.28 -17.99 -0.54
C THR A 152 -0.22 -17.14 -1.78
N VAL A 153 0.99 -16.80 -2.20
CA VAL A 153 1.26 -16.00 -3.38
C VAL A 153 2.14 -16.80 -4.33
N ARG A 154 1.84 -16.76 -5.63
CA ARG A 154 2.64 -17.47 -6.65
C ARG A 154 3.49 -16.45 -7.39
N TRP A 155 4.80 -16.60 -7.32
CA TRP A 155 5.75 -15.66 -7.91
C TRP A 155 6.59 -16.30 -9.00
N TYR A 156 6.97 -15.48 -9.97
CA TYR A 156 7.76 -15.88 -11.13
C TYR A 156 9.19 -15.36 -10.97
N GLU A 157 10.18 -16.14 -11.41
CA GLU A 157 11.61 -15.80 -11.36
C GLU A 157 11.90 -14.45 -12.01
N ASP A 158 11.35 -14.16 -13.19
CA ASP A 158 11.82 -13.03 -14.01
C ASP A 158 11.22 -11.66 -13.60
N LYS A 159 10.65 -11.54 -12.39
CA LYS A 159 9.95 -10.33 -11.96
C LYS A 159 10.29 -9.91 -10.54
N THR A 160 10.29 -8.60 -10.33
CA THR A 160 10.12 -8.02 -9.00
C THR A 160 8.67 -8.18 -8.61
N ASN A 161 8.41 -8.88 -7.51
CA ASN A 161 7.08 -9.07 -6.95
C ASN A 161 6.99 -8.34 -5.62
N PHE A 162 5.84 -7.75 -5.34
CA PHE A 162 5.58 -7.02 -4.12
C PHE A 162 4.32 -7.55 -3.45
N TYR A 163 4.38 -7.76 -2.14
CA TYR A 163 3.21 -7.96 -1.30
C TYR A 163 3.19 -6.94 -0.18
N GLY A 164 2.05 -6.30 0.04
CA GLY A 164 1.85 -5.34 1.12
C GLY A 164 0.57 -5.66 1.88
N TYR A 165 0.67 -5.68 3.20
CA TYR A 165 -0.45 -5.70 4.14
C TYR A 165 -0.48 -4.37 4.89
N PHE A 166 -1.64 -3.72 4.87
CA PHE A 166 -1.82 -2.39 5.44
C PHE A 166 -2.99 -2.40 6.41
N ARG A 167 -2.77 -1.86 7.61
CA ARG A 167 -3.78 -1.70 8.65
C ARG A 167 -3.77 -0.27 9.16
N LEU A 168 -4.89 0.42 9.01
CA LEU A 168 -5.14 1.73 9.59
C LEU A 168 -6.11 1.61 10.75
N GLN A 169 -5.82 2.32 11.85
CA GLN A 169 -6.70 2.35 13.02
C GLN A 169 -6.84 3.78 13.56
N ARG A 170 -8.07 4.17 13.88
CA ARG A 170 -8.39 5.40 14.62
C ARG A 170 -9.47 5.09 15.66
N GLY A 171 -9.08 5.07 16.93
CA GLY A 171 -9.96 4.60 18.01
C GLY A 171 -10.37 3.15 17.78
N GLU A 172 -11.68 2.91 17.68
CA GLU A 172 -12.28 1.59 17.40
C GLU A 172 -12.38 1.28 15.90
N ASN A 173 -12.27 2.30 15.03
CA ASN A 173 -12.37 2.10 13.59
C ASN A 173 -11.07 1.51 13.06
N ILE A 174 -11.16 0.36 12.40
CA ILE A 174 -10.03 -0.35 11.80
C ILE A 174 -10.37 -0.67 10.35
N VAL A 175 -9.44 -0.35 9.44
CA VAL A 175 -9.51 -0.75 8.03
C VAL A 175 -8.23 -1.52 7.69
N VAL A 176 -8.40 -2.65 7.01
CA VAL A 176 -7.33 -3.55 6.60
C VAL A 176 -7.48 -3.86 5.12
N ASP A 177 -6.39 -3.86 4.39
CA ASP A 177 -6.34 -4.31 3.00
C ASP A 177 -4.95 -4.84 2.67
N ASP A 178 -4.86 -5.70 1.67
CA ASP A 178 -3.64 -6.24 1.11
C ASP A 178 -3.51 -5.95 -0.39
N ILE A 179 -2.28 -5.95 -0.90
CA ILE A 179 -1.98 -5.81 -2.32
C ILE A 179 -0.87 -6.77 -2.72
N GLU A 180 -1.00 -7.24 -3.95
CA GLU A 180 0.03 -7.96 -4.69
C GLU A 180 0.27 -7.18 -5.99
N ALA A 181 1.54 -6.91 -6.32
CA ALA A 181 1.94 -6.12 -7.49
C ALA A 181 3.23 -6.64 -8.12
#